data_AF-A0A9X6X7B7-F1
#
_entry.id   AF-A0A9X6X7B7-F1
#
_cell.length_a   1.000
_cell.length_b   1.000
_cell.length_c   1.000
_cell.angle_alpha   90.00
_cell.angle_beta   90.00
_cell.angle_gamma   90.00
#
_symmetry.space_group_name_H-M   'P 1'
#
loop_
_entity.id
_entity.type
_entity.pdbx_description
1 polymer ?
#
loop_
_entity_poly.entity_id
_entity_poly.type
_entity_poly.pdbx_seq_one_letter_code
_entity_poly.pdbx_strand_id
1 'polypeptide(L)'
;MKKIFLVSIITIFISISAFWGVTNANNNEVMDVSSIKFSSLDKVNNRFYEIFILDLYNKEIMNHIENYYKNKNIKVQGYAAPENEKYVSIRATRNLKGLEEKFSYVLKITIRPEDQDGTIRGLDTLYLAVEPSRINMTNLPKGLTKTKLLKYEHKEVIK
;
A
#
# COMPACT_ATOMS: atom_id res chain seq x y z
N MET A 1 39.76 -5.47 -59.58
CA MET A 1 39.07 -5.04 -58.34
C MET A 1 38.09 -6.12 -57.92
N LYS A 2 38.01 -6.35 -56.61
CA LYS A 2 37.35 -7.44 -55.85
C LYS A 2 35.83 -7.50 -56.16
N LYS A 3 35.31 -8.64 -56.62
CA LYS A 3 34.66 -9.76 -55.89
C LYS A 3 33.26 -9.47 -55.31
N ILE A 4 32.27 -10.11 -55.95
CA ILE A 4 31.18 -10.97 -55.40
C ILE A 4 30.00 -10.29 -54.69
N PHE A 5 28.84 -10.43 -55.34
CA PHE A 5 27.49 -10.36 -54.75
C PHE A 5 27.34 -11.34 -53.57
N LEU A 6 26.84 -10.87 -52.44
CA LEU A 6 26.16 -11.73 -51.48
C LEU A 6 24.97 -10.99 -50.86
N VAL A 7 23.78 -11.33 -51.34
CA VAL A 7 22.50 -11.07 -50.70
C VAL A 7 22.50 -11.84 -49.39
N SER A 8 22.44 -11.15 -48.25
CA SER A 8 22.27 -11.78 -46.94
C SER A 8 20.87 -11.48 -46.43
N ILE A 9 19.99 -12.47 -46.62
CA ILE A 9 18.78 -12.66 -45.85
C ILE A 9 19.20 -13.21 -44.49
N ILE A 10 19.05 -12.42 -43.43
CA ILE A 10 18.85 -12.94 -42.07
C ILE A 10 17.67 -12.17 -41.46
N THR A 11 16.50 -12.77 -41.65
CA THR A 11 15.34 -12.68 -40.76
C THR A 11 15.69 -13.10 -39.33
N ILE A 12 14.92 -12.60 -38.36
CA ILE A 12 14.73 -13.08 -36.96
C ILE A 12 15.35 -12.16 -35.88
N PHE A 13 14.57 -11.18 -35.45
CA PHE A 13 14.36 -10.86 -34.03
C PHE A 13 12.85 -10.65 -33.86
N ILE A 14 12.08 -11.73 -33.69
CA ILE A 14 11.56 -12.17 -32.38
C ILE A 14 11.09 -10.96 -31.55
N SER A 15 9.84 -10.59 -31.81
CA SER A 15 8.82 -10.39 -30.78
C SER A 15 9.35 -10.10 -29.37
N ILE A 16 9.66 -8.85 -29.09
CA ILE A 16 9.35 -8.30 -27.77
C ILE A 16 7.97 -7.71 -27.93
N SER A 17 6.99 -8.55 -27.66
CA SER A 17 5.65 -8.15 -27.26
C SER A 17 5.81 -6.98 -26.30
N ALA A 18 5.52 -5.78 -26.79
CA ALA A 18 5.08 -4.70 -25.93
C ALA A 18 3.77 -5.20 -25.32
N PHE A 19 3.91 -5.97 -24.23
CA PHE A 19 2.90 -6.25 -23.25
C PHE A 19 2.63 -4.89 -22.61
N TRP A 20 1.92 -4.04 -23.35
CA TRP A 20 1.05 -3.05 -22.78
C TRP A 20 0.04 -3.87 -22.01
N GLY A 21 0.42 -4.27 -20.81
CA GLY A 21 -0.52 -4.61 -19.77
C GLY A 21 -1.35 -3.35 -19.60
N VAL A 22 -2.44 -3.29 -20.37
CA VAL A 22 -3.62 -2.53 -20.02
C VAL A 22 -3.86 -2.92 -18.58
N THR A 23 -3.44 -2.05 -17.67
CA THR A 23 -3.95 -2.10 -16.31
C THR A 23 -5.41 -1.75 -16.49
N ASN A 24 -6.23 -2.80 -16.62
CA ASN A 24 -7.64 -2.66 -16.36
C ASN A 24 -7.69 -2.12 -14.94
N ALA A 25 -7.86 -0.80 -14.82
CA ALA A 25 -8.44 -0.18 -13.65
C ALA A 25 -9.82 -0.83 -13.54
N ASN A 26 -9.85 -1.99 -12.88
CA ASN A 26 -11.10 -2.63 -12.52
C ASN A 26 -11.86 -1.58 -11.72
N ASN A 27 -13.08 -1.29 -12.14
CA ASN A 27 -14.04 -0.46 -11.42
C ASN A 27 -14.23 -1.08 -10.03
N ASN A 28 -13.31 -0.83 -9.12
CA ASN A 28 -13.48 -1.13 -7.73
C ASN A 28 -14.39 -0.01 -7.24
N GLU A 29 -15.65 -0.34 -7.00
CA GLU A 29 -16.45 0.43 -6.05
C GLU A 29 -15.53 0.75 -4.86
N VAL A 30 -15.23 2.03 -4.68
CA VAL A 30 -14.44 2.50 -3.56
C VAL A 30 -15.24 2.11 -2.33
N MET A 31 -14.79 1.09 -1.63
CA MET A 31 -15.51 0.60 -0.46
C MET A 31 -15.62 1.76 0.53
N ASP A 32 -16.84 2.09 0.93
CA ASP A 32 -17.07 3.19 1.85
C ASP A 32 -16.57 2.83 3.26
N VAL A 33 -15.30 3.15 3.51
CA VAL A 33 -14.66 2.96 4.81
C VAL A 33 -15.21 3.90 5.89
N SER A 34 -15.99 4.94 5.54
CA SER A 34 -16.58 5.84 6.55
C SER A 34 -17.62 5.12 7.43
N SER A 35 -18.24 4.07 6.88
CA SER A 35 -19.13 3.17 7.61
C SER A 35 -18.40 2.22 8.58
N ILE A 36 -17.07 2.10 8.46
CA ILE A 36 -16.26 1.22 9.31
C ILE A 36 -16.05 1.90 10.66
N LYS A 37 -16.93 1.57 11.61
CA LYS A 37 -16.72 1.85 13.04
C LYS A 37 -15.52 1.07 13.56
N PHE A 38 -14.45 1.78 13.92
CA PHE A 38 -13.34 1.24 14.71
C PHE A 38 -13.71 1.41 16.17
N SER A 39 -13.67 0.32 16.95
CA SER A 39 -13.82 0.45 18.40
C SER A 39 -12.60 1.17 18.96
N SER A 40 -12.82 2.24 19.72
CA SER A 40 -11.80 2.88 20.55
C SER A 40 -11.48 1.99 21.76
N LEU A 41 -11.17 0.70 21.54
CA LEU A 41 -11.06 -0.29 22.60
C LEU A 41 -9.89 0.12 23.51
N ASP A 42 -10.19 0.85 24.57
CA ASP A 42 -9.22 1.45 25.50
C ASP A 42 -8.42 0.40 26.28
N LYS A 43 -8.79 -0.88 26.15
CA LYS A 43 -8.12 -2.01 26.81
C LYS A 43 -6.82 -2.47 26.16
N VAL A 44 -6.47 -1.98 24.96
CA VAL A 44 -5.14 -2.23 24.37
C VAL A 44 -4.44 -0.90 24.11
N ASN A 45 -4.33 -0.08 25.15
CA ASN A 45 -3.49 1.11 25.17
C ASN A 45 -2.01 0.68 25.29
N ASN A 46 -1.53 -0.11 24.32
CA ASN A 46 -0.19 -0.65 24.32
C ASN A 46 0.57 -0.10 23.11
N ARG A 47 1.34 0.96 23.34
CA ARG A 47 2.25 1.56 22.34
C ARG A 47 3.15 0.51 21.66
N PHE A 48 3.51 -0.58 22.35
CA PHE A 48 4.25 -1.69 21.75
C PHE A 48 3.45 -2.43 20.68
N TYR A 49 2.14 -2.59 20.86
CA TYR A 49 1.28 -3.20 19.84
C TYR A 49 1.20 -2.32 18.59
N GLU A 50 1.01 -1.00 18.78
CA GLU A 50 0.95 -0.08 17.65
C GLU A 50 2.29 -0.06 16.89
N ILE A 51 3.43 -0.02 17.61
CA ILE A 51 4.77 -0.12 17.01
C ILE A 51 4.93 -1.45 16.26
N PHE A 52 4.51 -2.56 16.85
CA PHE A 52 4.57 -3.87 16.21
C PHE A 52 3.76 -3.92 14.90
N ILE A 53 2.56 -3.35 14.87
CA ILE A 53 1.76 -3.27 13.64
C ILE A 53 2.44 -2.39 12.59
N LEU A 54 3.00 -1.24 13.00
CA LEU A 54 3.75 -0.38 12.07
C LEU A 54 4.97 -1.10 11.49
N ASP A 55 5.74 -1.83 12.31
CA ASP A 55 6.90 -2.59 11.85
C ASP A 55 6.49 -3.74 10.92
N LEU A 56 5.47 -4.50 11.32
CA LEU A 56 4.97 -5.66 10.58
C LEU A 56 4.50 -5.28 9.16
N TYR A 57 3.89 -4.10 8.99
CA TYR A 57 3.37 -3.63 7.72
C TYR A 57 4.16 -2.44 7.14
N ASN A 58 5.38 -2.18 7.62
CA ASN A 58 6.18 -1.01 7.24
C ASN A 58 6.36 -0.91 5.72
N LYS A 59 6.67 -2.03 5.06
CA LYS A 59 6.86 -2.06 3.61
C LYS A 59 5.60 -1.66 2.85
N GLU A 60 4.45 -2.19 3.24
CA GLU A 60 3.16 -1.86 2.64
C GLU A 60 2.78 -0.40 2.89
N ILE A 61 3.00 0.09 4.11
CA ILE A 61 2.76 1.48 4.50
C ILE A 61 3.62 2.42 3.65
N MET A 62 4.95 2.23 3.64
CA MET A 62 5.89 3.05 2.88
C MET A 62 5.58 3.03 1.39
N ASN A 63 5.25 1.87 0.80
CA ASN A 63 4.85 1.81 -0.61
C ASN A 63 3.63 2.69 -0.92
N HIS A 64 2.64 2.75 -0.03
CA HIS A 64 1.46 3.60 -0.24
C HIS A 64 1.78 5.08 -0.08
N ILE A 65 2.58 5.44 0.92
CA ILE A 65 3.02 6.82 1.14
C ILE A 65 3.87 7.32 -0.03
N GLU A 66 4.90 6.56 -0.41
CA GLU A 66 5.81 6.91 -1.51
C GLU A 66 5.03 7.11 -2.81
N ASN A 67 4.07 6.22 -3.11
CA ASN A 67 3.24 6.37 -4.30
C ASN A 67 2.39 7.64 -4.28
N TYR A 68 1.84 8.04 -3.13
CA TYR A 68 1.08 9.28 -2.99
C TYR A 68 1.95 10.52 -3.23
N TYR A 69 3.13 10.59 -2.59
CA TYR A 69 4.03 11.74 -2.69
C TYR A 69 4.86 11.78 -3.96
N LYS A 70 5.05 10.65 -4.65
CA LYS A 70 5.71 10.59 -5.96
C LYS A 70 5.02 11.49 -6.98
N ASN A 71 3.68 11.53 -6.97
CA ASN A 71 2.89 12.40 -7.85
C ASN A 71 3.06 13.89 -7.52
N LYS A 72 3.61 14.22 -6.35
CA LYS A 72 3.89 15.57 -5.88
C LYS A 72 5.37 15.95 -6.01
N ASN A 73 6.20 15.10 -6.62
CA ASN A 73 7.66 15.25 -6.68
C ASN A 73 8.32 15.38 -5.29
N ILE A 74 7.72 14.77 -4.26
CA ILE A 74 8.26 14.75 -2.89
C ILE A 74 8.79 13.35 -2.60
N LYS A 75 10.03 13.28 -2.10
CA LYS A 75 10.66 12.03 -1.67
C LYS A 75 10.52 11.86 -0.16
N VAL A 76 9.54 11.08 0.25
CA VAL A 76 9.39 10.63 1.64
C VAL A 76 10.41 9.53 1.92
N GLN A 77 10.94 9.50 3.15
CA GLN A 77 11.89 8.46 3.59
C GLN A 77 11.46 7.71 4.85
N GLY A 78 10.44 8.20 5.54
CA GLY A 78 9.94 7.56 6.74
C GLY A 78 8.63 8.18 7.17
N TYR A 79 8.28 7.92 8.42
CA TYR A 79 7.16 8.55 9.08
C TYR A 79 7.38 8.58 10.58
N ALA A 80 6.87 9.64 11.21
CA ALA A 80 6.78 9.76 12.65
C ALA A 80 5.40 9.36 13.16
N ALA A 81 5.34 8.90 14.41
CA ALA A 81 4.08 8.76 15.13
C ALA A 81 3.43 10.15 15.33
N PRO A 82 2.10 10.29 15.28
CA PRO A 82 1.40 11.51 15.64
C PRO A 82 1.57 11.81 17.14
N GLU A 83 1.65 13.10 17.49
CA GLU A 83 2.00 13.55 18.86
C GLU A 83 0.94 13.20 19.91
N ASN A 84 -0.34 13.21 19.54
CA ASN A 84 -1.45 13.13 20.50
C ASN A 84 -2.59 12.19 20.05
N GLU A 85 -2.34 11.32 19.07
CA GLU A 85 -3.36 10.45 18.49
C GLU A 85 -2.91 8.98 18.54
N LYS A 86 -3.85 8.07 18.81
CA LYS A 86 -3.64 6.63 18.57
C LYS A 86 -3.40 6.45 17.08
N TYR A 87 -2.26 5.88 16.71
CA TYR A 87 -1.85 5.77 15.31
C TYR A 87 -2.23 4.46 14.66
N VAL A 88 -2.72 3.47 15.42
CA VAL A 88 -3.27 2.23 14.86
C VAL A 88 -4.60 1.90 15.52
N SER A 89 -5.63 1.69 14.70
CA SER A 89 -6.88 1.07 15.13
C SER A 89 -7.11 -0.21 14.32
N ILE A 90 -7.55 -1.27 14.99
CA ILE A 90 -7.85 -2.56 14.36
C ILE A 90 -9.33 -2.86 14.47
N ARG A 91 -9.89 -3.43 13.41
CA ARG A 91 -11.25 -3.98 13.39
C ARG A 91 -11.22 -5.34 12.70
N ALA A 92 -11.87 -6.33 13.29
CA ALA A 92 -12.14 -7.59 12.59
C ALA A 92 -13.05 -7.33 11.36
N THR A 93 -12.81 -8.06 10.28
CA THR A 93 -13.61 -7.93 9.04
C THR A 93 -14.96 -8.60 9.12
N ARG A 94 -15.28 -9.31 10.21
CA ARG A 94 -16.60 -9.93 10.40
C ARG A 94 -17.74 -8.94 10.10
N ASN A 95 -18.67 -9.36 9.26
CA ASN A 95 -19.79 -8.56 8.75
C ASN A 95 -19.38 -7.39 7.84
N LEU A 96 -18.17 -7.40 7.26
CA LEU A 96 -17.75 -6.51 6.17
C LEU A 96 -17.79 -7.29 4.86
N LYS A 97 -18.94 -7.23 4.17
CA LYS A 97 -19.16 -7.92 2.89
C LYS A 97 -18.02 -7.62 1.90
N GLY A 98 -17.51 -8.67 1.26
CA GLY A 98 -16.40 -8.60 0.30
C GLY A 98 -14.99 -8.53 0.91
N LEU A 99 -14.86 -8.26 2.22
CA LEU A 99 -13.59 -8.34 2.95
C LEU A 99 -13.50 -9.57 3.84
N GLU A 100 -14.58 -9.97 4.50
CA GLU A 100 -14.58 -11.03 5.53
C GLU A 100 -14.11 -12.39 5.02
N GLU A 101 -14.28 -12.68 3.72
CA GLU A 101 -13.82 -13.92 3.09
C GLU A 101 -12.32 -13.90 2.75
N LYS A 102 -11.70 -12.71 2.71
CA LYS A 102 -10.36 -12.51 2.15
C LYS A 102 -9.35 -12.03 3.15
N PHE A 103 -9.77 -11.28 4.15
CA PHE A 103 -8.91 -10.64 5.14
C PHE A 103 -9.53 -10.81 6.51
N SER A 104 -8.70 -11.01 7.53
CA SER A 104 -9.16 -11.11 8.92
C SER A 104 -9.39 -9.74 9.57
N TYR A 105 -8.63 -8.71 9.17
CA TYR A 105 -8.67 -7.40 9.82
C TYR A 105 -8.64 -6.23 8.85
N VAL A 106 -9.16 -5.09 9.30
CA VAL A 106 -8.91 -3.76 8.75
C VAL A 106 -8.12 -2.97 9.78
N LEU A 107 -7.00 -2.42 9.33
CA LEU A 107 -6.19 -1.47 10.08
C LEU A 107 -6.51 -0.06 9.60
N LYS A 108 -6.71 0.87 10.53
CA LYS A 108 -6.66 2.32 10.29
C LYS A 108 -5.35 2.81 10.89
N ILE A 109 -4.43 3.28 10.06
CA ILE A 109 -3.09 3.71 10.45
C ILE A 109 -2.97 5.20 10.18
N THR A 110 -2.65 6.00 11.19
CA THR A 110 -2.48 7.46 11.08
C THR A 110 -1.06 7.84 11.45
N ILE A 111 -0.33 8.46 10.53
CA ILE A 111 1.12 8.70 10.63
C ILE A 111 1.51 10.05 10.02
N ARG A 112 2.74 10.51 10.29
CA ARG A 112 3.27 11.77 9.78
C ARG A 112 4.45 11.51 8.85
N PRO A 113 4.25 11.46 7.52
CA PRO A 113 5.32 11.26 6.57
C PRO A 113 6.39 12.33 6.68
N GLU A 114 7.66 11.91 6.61
CA GLU A 114 8.83 12.78 6.70
C GLU A 114 9.74 12.59 5.49
N ASP A 115 10.33 13.68 5.02
CA ASP A 115 11.37 13.63 3.99
C ASP A 115 12.77 13.46 4.59
N GLN A 116 13.79 13.53 3.72
CA GLN A 116 15.20 13.43 4.09
C GLN A 116 15.64 14.41 5.18
N ASP A 117 15.04 15.60 5.21
CA ASP A 117 15.44 16.69 6.11
C ASP A 117 14.61 16.66 7.41
N GLY A 118 13.78 15.63 7.61
CA GLY A 118 12.86 15.52 8.74
C GLY A 118 11.65 16.44 8.64
N THR A 119 11.39 17.03 7.47
CA THR A 119 10.22 17.90 7.28
C THR A 119 8.97 17.05 7.20
N ILE A 120 8.04 17.27 8.15
CA ILE A 120 6.73 16.64 8.12
C ILE A 120 5.91 17.18 6.94
N ARG A 121 5.41 16.26 6.11
CA ARG A 121 4.69 16.58 4.86
C ARG A 121 3.18 16.55 5.00
N GLY A 122 2.66 15.97 6.07
CA GLY A 122 1.23 15.82 6.28
C GLY A 122 0.89 14.95 7.49
N LEU A 123 -0.41 14.76 7.69
CA LEU A 123 -0.99 13.71 8.49
C LEU A 123 -1.73 12.77 7.56
N ASP A 124 -1.21 11.56 7.40
CA ASP A 124 -1.69 10.59 6.43
C ASP A 124 -2.39 9.45 7.16
N THR A 125 -3.55 9.04 6.64
CA THR A 125 -4.32 7.93 7.18
C THR A 125 -4.57 6.86 6.13
N LEU A 126 -4.12 5.65 6.42
CA LEU A 126 -4.27 4.47 5.56
C LEU A 126 -5.28 3.51 6.17
N TYR A 127 -6.22 3.03 5.34
CA TYR A 127 -7.12 1.94 5.68
C TYR A 127 -6.67 0.68 4.94
N LEU A 128 -6.05 -0.27 5.64
CA LEU A 128 -5.50 -1.49 5.06
C LEU A 128 -6.33 -2.69 5.49
N ALA A 129 -6.90 -3.44 4.54
CA ALA A 129 -7.35 -4.80 4.83
C ALA A 129 -6.12 -5.72 4.86
N VAL A 130 -5.99 -6.52 5.90
CA VAL A 130 -4.81 -7.36 6.14
C VAL A 130 -5.19 -8.77 6.54
N GLU A 131 -4.36 -9.71 6.08
CA GLU A 131 -4.40 -11.11 6.52
C GLU A 131 -3.05 -11.48 7.14
N PRO A 132 -2.91 -11.41 8.49
CA PRO A 132 -1.63 -11.62 9.16
C PRO A 132 -0.98 -12.96 8.84
N SER A 133 -1.77 -14.02 8.65
CA SER A 133 -1.26 -15.35 8.31
C SER A 133 -0.48 -15.39 6.98
N ARG A 134 -0.66 -14.39 6.11
CA ARG A 134 -0.06 -14.31 4.78
C ARG A 134 1.18 -13.41 4.70
N ILE A 135 1.52 -12.66 5.75
CA ILE A 135 2.57 -11.63 5.71
C ILE A 135 3.92 -12.18 5.24
N ASN A 136 4.30 -13.36 5.73
CA ASN A 136 5.57 -14.03 5.42
C ASN A 136 5.47 -15.03 4.25
N MET A 137 4.30 -15.17 3.62
CA MET A 137 4.13 -16.07 2.48
C MET A 137 4.77 -15.46 1.22
N THR A 138 5.63 -16.20 0.54
CA THR A 138 6.25 -15.78 -0.72
C THR A 138 5.41 -16.19 -1.93
N ASN A 139 4.76 -17.35 -1.85
CA ASN A 139 3.96 -17.93 -2.93
C ASN A 139 2.49 -18.01 -2.54
N LEU A 140 1.77 -16.90 -2.69
CA LEU A 140 0.33 -16.88 -2.44
C LEU A 140 -0.45 -17.51 -3.60
N PRO A 141 -1.50 -18.31 -3.31
CA PRO A 141 -2.45 -18.75 -4.32
C PRO A 141 -2.99 -17.59 -5.14
N LYS A 142 -3.26 -17.85 -6.43
CA LYS A 142 -3.77 -16.84 -7.37
C LYS A 142 -5.07 -16.21 -6.83
N GLY A 143 -5.11 -14.88 -6.80
CA GLY A 143 -6.27 -14.12 -6.32
C GLY A 143 -6.24 -13.77 -4.83
N LEU A 144 -5.26 -14.28 -4.07
CA LEU A 144 -5.02 -13.84 -2.69
C LEU A 144 -3.91 -12.78 -2.65
N THR A 145 -4.09 -11.80 -1.75
CA THR A 145 -3.06 -10.82 -1.42
C THR A 145 -2.83 -10.80 0.09
N LYS A 146 -1.66 -10.29 0.50
CA LYS A 146 -1.29 -10.09 1.91
C LYS A 146 -2.10 -8.96 2.53
N THR A 147 -2.18 -7.88 1.76
CA THR A 147 -2.84 -6.63 2.13
C THR A 147 -3.62 -6.08 0.94
N LYS A 148 -4.54 -5.15 1.22
CA LYS A 148 -5.22 -4.34 0.22
C LYS A 148 -5.47 -2.95 0.80
N LEU A 149 -5.02 -1.90 0.11
CA LEU A 149 -5.41 -0.54 0.43
C LEU A 149 -6.88 -0.33 0.08
N LEU A 150 -7.65 0.10 1.08
CA LEU A 150 -9.07 0.40 0.96
C LEU A 150 -9.29 1.88 0.71
N LYS A 151 -8.56 2.72 1.44
CA LYS A 151 -8.59 4.18 1.31
C LYS A 151 -7.27 4.78 1.80
N TYR A 152 -6.89 5.89 1.17
CA TYR A 152 -5.81 6.77 1.60
C TYR A 152 -6.38 8.17 1.82
N GLU A 153 -6.09 8.77 2.97
CA GLU A 153 -6.46 10.13 3.31
C GLU A 153 -5.19 10.92 3.63
N HIS A 154 -5.11 12.15 3.15
CA HIS A 154 -4.01 13.06 3.44
C HIS A 154 -4.59 14.38 3.95
N LYS A 155 -4.03 14.87 5.05
CA LYS A 155 -4.32 16.19 5.59
C LYS A 155 -3.01 16.98 5.66
N GLU A 156 -3.01 18.17 5.07
CA GLU A 156 -1.86 19.07 5.20
C GLU A 156 -1.70 19.52 6.66
N VAL A 157 -0.46 19.55 7.15
CA VAL A 157 -0.16 20.17 8.45
C VAL A 157 -0.09 21.67 8.19
N ILE A 158 -1.09 22.40 8.68
CA ILE A 158 -1.06 23.87 8.68
C ILE A 158 0.10 24.27 9.60
N LYS A 159 1.10 24.94 9.02
CA LYS A 159 2.22 25.52 9.75
C LYS A 159 1.79 26.79 10.48
#